data_AF-A0A3C2EET6-F1
#
_entry.id   AF-A0A3C2EET6-F1
#
_cell.length_a   1.000
_cell.length_b   1.000
_cell.length_c   1.000
_cell.angle_alpha   90.00
_cell.angle_beta   90.00
_cell.angle_gamma   90.00
#
_symmetry.space_group_name_H-M   'P 1'
#
loop_
_entity.id
_entity.type
_entity.pdbx_description
1 polymer ?
#
loop_
_entity_poly.entity_id
_entity_poly.type
_entity_poly.pdbx_seq_one_letter_code
_entity_poly.pdbx_strand_id
1 'polypeptide(L)' 'MQETRQRLAQNGLKVTPQRVVILETIMQMKNHPTVEQIYERVSADHPNISLATIYKVMATFVEKGMVQTMLT' A
#
# COMPACT_ATOMS: atom_id res chain seq x y z
N MET A 1 -0.93 2.81 12.91
CA MET A 1 0.36 3.53 12.90
C MET A 1 1.56 2.70 13.37
N GLN A 2 1.66 2.23 14.62
CA GLN A 2 2.85 1.44 15.03
C GLN A 2 2.91 0.07 14.36
N GLU A 3 1.78 -0.63 14.26
CA GLU A 3 1.68 -1.96 13.64
C GLU A 3 2.13 -1.96 12.17
N THR A 4 1.63 -1.02 11.35
CA THR A 4 2.01 -0.88 9.94
C THR A 4 3.50 -0.68 9.76
N ARG A 5 4.11 0.20 10.58
CA ARG A 5 5.54 0.50 10.52
C ARG A 5 6.37 -0.72 10.90
N GLN A 6 5.95 -1.46 11.93
CA GLN A 6 6.59 -2.72 12.33
C GLN A 6 6.48 -3.77 11.22
N ARG A 7 5.30 -3.92 10.61
CA ARG A 7 5.08 -4.87 9.52
C ARG A 7 5.96 -4.57 8.31
N LEU A 8 6.14 -3.30 7.95
CA LEU A 8 7.11 -2.90 6.92
C LEU A 8 8.55 -3.28 7.31
N ALA A 9 8.97 -2.97 8.54
CA ALA A 9 10.31 -3.27 9.02
C ALA A 9 10.59 -4.79 9.07
N GLN A 10 9.64 -5.59 9.55
CA GLN A 10 9.73 -7.06 9.59
C GLN A 10 9.85 -7.69 8.20
N ASN A 11 9.27 -7.06 7.18
CA ASN A 11 9.38 -7.48 5.78
C ASN A 11 10.62 -6.88 5.07
N GLY A 12 11.55 -6.28 5.82
CA GLY A 12 12.79 -5.70 5.29
C GLY A 12 12.56 -4.45 4.43
N LEU A 13 11.40 -3.79 4.55
CA LEU A 13 11.08 -2.59 3.79
C LEU A 13 11.42 -1.33 4.59
N LYS A 14 12.13 -0.41 3.96
CA LYS A 14 12.29 0.96 4.48
C LYS A 14 10.92 1.55 4.80
N VAL A 15 10.76 2.03 6.03
CA VAL A 15 9.55 2.69 6.52
C VAL A 15 9.50 4.11 5.96
N THR A 16 8.69 4.31 4.92
CA THR A 16 8.44 5.63 4.33
C THR A 16 6.99 6.05 4.56
N PRO A 17 6.67 7.35 4.64
CA PRO A 17 5.29 7.81 4.80
C PRO A 17 4.34 7.24 3.73
N GLN A 18 4.79 7.19 2.46
CA GLN A 18 3.99 6.65 1.35
C GLN A 18 3.64 5.17 1.56
N ARG A 19 4.61 4.33 1.94
CA ARG A 19 4.36 2.90 2.19
C ARG A 19 3.42 2.69 3.37
N VAL A 20 3.55 3.51 4.42
CA VAL A 20 2.68 3.45 5.59
C VAL A 20 1.24 3.78 5.20
N VAL A 21 1.03 4.91 4.53
CA VAL A 21 -0.30 5.37 4.08
C VAL A 21 -0.96 4.34 3.14
N ILE A 22 -0.22 3.85 2.15
CA ILE A 22 -0.76 2.89 1.17
C ILE A 22 -1.13 1.58 1.88
N LEU A 23 -0.25 1.05 2.74
CA LEU A 23 -0.53 -0.19 3.46
C LEU A 23 -1.69 -0.04 4.45
N GLU A 24 -1.79 1.08 5.17
CA GLU A 24 -2.93 1.37 6.04
C GLU A 24 -4.24 1.45 5.24
N THR A 25 -4.20 2.11 4.08
CA THR A 25 -5.38 2.20 3.20
C THR A 25 -5.85 0.82 2.76
N ILE A 26 -4.93 -0.03 2.30
CA ILE A 26 -5.25 -1.41 1.89
C ILE A 26 -5.85 -2.20 3.05
N MET A 27 -5.28 -2.09 4.25
CA MET A 27 -5.77 -2.81 5.44
C MET A 27 -7.14 -2.33 5.93
N GLN A 28 -7.52 -1.09 5.64
CA GLN A 28 -8.83 -0.53 6.01
C GLN A 28 -9.93 -0.86 5.00
N MET A 29 -9.57 -1.18 3.76
CA MET A 29 -10.51 -1.59 2.73
C MET A 29 -10.94 -3.04 2.98
N LYS A 30 -12.26 -3.28 3.09
CA LYS A 30 -12.81 -4.61 3.44
C LYS A 30 -12.82 -5.64 2.28
N ASN A 31 -12.47 -5.21 1.07
CA ASN A 31 -12.55 -6.01 -0.15
C ASN A 31 -11.15 -6.19 -0.78
N HIS A 32 -11.06 -6.77 -1.98
CA HIS A 32 -9.85 -6.77 -2.80
C HIS A 32 -9.84 -5.55 -3.73
N PRO A 33 -9.34 -4.37 -3.29
CA PRO A 33 -9.39 -3.18 -4.11
C PRO A 33 -8.45 -3.26 -5.31
N THR A 34 -8.83 -2.62 -6.41
CA THR A 34 -7.91 -2.37 -7.51
C THR A 34 -6.93 -1.25 -7.15
N VAL A 35 -5.84 -1.13 -7.92
CA VAL A 35 -4.85 -0.07 -7.70
C VAL A 35 -5.47 1.33 -7.88
N GLU A 36 -6.41 1.46 -8.80
CA GLU A 36 -7.17 2.69 -9.04
C GLU A 36 -8.04 3.07 -7.83
N GLN A 37 -8.71 2.10 -7.21
CA GLN A 37 -9.52 2.36 -6.01
C GLN A 37 -8.65 2.76 -4.82
N ILE A 38 -7.46 2.14 -4.68
CA ILE A 38 -6.48 2.56 -3.68
C ILE A 38 -6.02 4.00 -3.99
N TYR A 39 -5.77 4.33 -5.25
CA TYR A 39 -5.38 5.68 -5.66
C TYR A 39 -6.44 6.72 -5.37
N GLU A 40 -7.70 6.47 -5.70
CA GLU A 40 -8.80 7.39 -5.39
C GLU A 40 -8.88 7.66 -3.89
N ARG A 41 -8.73 6.62 -3.06
CA ARG A 41 -8.74 6.79 -1.61
C ARG A 41 -7.52 7.52 -1.07
N VAL A 42 -6.32 7.17 -1.53
CA VAL A 42 -5.07 7.77 -1.05
C VAL A 42 -4.94 9.22 -1.50
N SER A 43 -5.30 9.53 -2.76
CA SER A 43 -5.14 10.86 -3.34
C SER A 43 -6.08 11.91 -2.71
N ALA A 44 -7.21 11.47 -2.15
CA ALA A 44 -8.13 12.35 -1.41
C ALA A 44 -7.45 13.02 -0.20
N ASP A 45 -6.64 12.26 0.55
CA ASP A 45 -5.93 12.74 1.76
C ASP A 45 -4.46 13.10 1.47
N HIS A 46 -3.87 12.52 0.43
CA HIS A 46 -2.46 12.64 0.07
C HIS A 46 -2.27 12.90 -1.43
N PRO A 47 -2.62 14.09 -1.94
CA PRO A 47 -2.61 14.42 -3.37
C PRO A 47 -1.22 14.35 -4.02
N ASN A 48 -0.15 14.37 -3.22
CA ASN A 48 1.23 14.23 -3.69
C ASN A 48 1.62 12.79 -4.06
N ILE A 49 0.77 11.80 -3.74
CA ILE A 49 1.02 10.39 -4.08
C ILE A 49 0.42 10.11 -5.45
N SER A 50 1.27 9.95 -6.45
CA SER A 50 0.86 9.58 -7.81
C SER A 50 0.39 8.13 -7.91
N LEU A 51 -0.44 7.83 -8.92
CA LEU A 51 -0.83 6.46 -9.27
C LEU A 51 0.40 5.56 -9.51
N ALA A 52 1.43 6.07 -10.19
CA ALA A 52 2.69 5.36 -10.41
C ALA A 52 3.41 4.98 -9.11
N THR A 53 3.34 5.83 -8.09
CA THR A 53 3.88 5.53 -6.75
C THR A 53 3.15 4.35 -6.13
N ILE A 54 1.83 4.29 -6.25
CA ILE A 54 1.02 3.21 -5.70
C ILE A 54 1.33 1.89 -6.40
N TYR A 55 1.42 1.88 -7.73
CA TYR A 55 1.85 0.71 -8.49
C TYR A 55 3.22 0.18 -8.04
N LYS A 56 4.23 1.06 -7.88
CA LYS A 56 5.56 0.66 -7.40
C LYS A 56 5.54 0.06 -6.00
N VAL A 57 4.76 0.66 -5.10
CA VAL A 57 4.60 0.18 -3.73
C VAL A 57 3.87 -1.16 -3.69
N MET A 58 2.78 -1.31 -4.45
CA MET A 58 2.05 -2.57 -4.60
C MET A 58 2.93 -3.69 -5.14
N ALA A 59 3.70 -3.43 -6.20
CA ALA A 59 4.65 -4.40 -6.73
C ALA A 59 5.66 -4.86 -5.66
N THR A 60 6.18 -3.92 -4.87
CA THR A 60 7.08 -4.24 -3.75
C THR A 60 6.38 -5.10 -2.68
N PHE A 61 5.13 -4.78 -2.33
CA PHE A 61 4.38 -5.54 -1.33
C PHE A 61 4.07 -6.96 -1.79
N VAL A 62 3.77 -7.13 -3.08
CA VAL A 62 3.57 -8.45 -3.69
C VAL A 62 4.87 -9.26 -3.70
N GLU A 63 5.98 -8.64 -4.10
CA GLU A 63 7.31 -9.27 -4.06
C GLU A 63 7.70 -9.73 -2.65
N LYS A 64 7.32 -8.97 -1.62
CA LYS A 64 7.54 -9.33 -0.21
C LYS A 64 6.49 -10.28 0.37
N GLY A 65 5.49 -10.70 -0.41
CA GLY A 65 4.40 -11.56 0.08
C GLY A 65 3.49 -10.89 1.10
N MET A 66 3.53 -9.55 1.21
CA MET A 66 2.70 -8.79 2.15
C MET A 66 1.27 -8.59 1.64
N VAL A 67 1.11 -8.57 0.31
CA VAL A 67 -0.16 -8.39 -0.40
C VAL A 67 -0.19 -9.43 -1.52
N GLN A 68 -1.36 -10.01 -1.77
CA GLN A 68 -1.57 -10.93 -2.88
C GLN A 68 -2.46 -10.27 -3.94
N THR A 69 -2.05 -10.37 -5.20
CA THR A 69 -2.90 -10.00 -6.33
C THR A 69 -3.75 -11.20 -6.73
N MET A 70 -5.04 -10.98 -6.94
CA MET A 70 -5.92 -11.95 -7.58
C MET A 70 -5.72 -11.83 -9.09
N LEU A 71 -4.89 -12.69 -9.68
CA LEU A 71 -4.91 -12.93 -11.11
C LEU A 71 -5.95 -14.04 -11.33
N THR A 72 -7.16 -13.66 -11.72
CA THR A 72 -8.15 -14.61 -12.23
C THR A 72 -7.90 -14.86 -13.71
#